data_AF-A0AAJ3AWW9-F1
#
_entry.id   AF-A0AAJ3AWW9-F1
#
_cell.length_a   1.000
_cell.length_b   1.000
_cell.length_c   1.000
_cell.angle_alpha   90.00
_cell.angle_beta   90.00
_cell.angle_gamma   90.00
#
_symmetry.space_group_name_H-M   'P 1'
#
loop_
_entity.id
_entity.type
_entity.pdbx_description
1 polymer ?
#
loop_
_entity_poly.entity_id
_entity_poly.type
_entity_poly.pdbx_seq_one_letter_code
_entity_poly.pdbx_strand_id
1 'polypeptide(L)'
;MTMPVERTRCVIQTGDFLRELSKSQQIPEPFRIEAARLLRHYPEPRLLLHAAWLDEVIHSTEPGDPRRELAISGYPELFSSSLDE
;
A
#
# COMPACT_ATOMS: atom_id res chain seq x y z
N MET A 1 -3.97 -17.43 -0.22
CA MET A 1 -4.20 -15.98 -0.05
C MET A 1 -2.85 -15.36 0.30
N THR A 2 -2.49 -14.21 -0.26
CA THR A 2 -1.29 -13.45 0.19
C THR A 2 -1.62 -12.75 1.51
N MET A 3 -0.70 -12.79 2.47
CA MET A 3 -0.88 -12.14 3.76
C MET A 3 -0.87 -10.61 3.59
N PRO A 4 -1.64 -9.84 4.39
CA PRO A 4 -1.61 -8.39 4.34
C PRO A 4 -0.19 -7.78 4.37
N VAL A 5 0.68 -8.30 5.23
CA VAL A 5 2.09 -7.87 5.33
C VAL A 5 2.88 -8.11 4.05
N GLU A 6 2.62 -9.21 3.34
CA GLU A 6 3.27 -9.54 2.07
C GLU A 6 2.82 -8.56 0.99
N ARG A 7 1.52 -8.25 0.93
CA ARG A 7 0.95 -7.27 0.00
C ARG A 7 1.51 -5.87 0.26
N THR A 8 1.54 -5.41 1.50
CA THR A 8 2.17 -4.12 1.89
C THR A 8 3.63 -4.08 1.45
N ARG A 9 4.40 -5.14 1.72
CA ARG A 9 5.81 -5.22 1.30
C ARG A 9 5.97 -5.12 -0.21
N CYS A 10 5.14 -5.83 -0.98
CA CYS A 10 5.17 -5.78 -2.45
C CYS A 10 4.84 -4.38 -2.99
N VAL A 11 3.88 -3.67 -2.40
CA VAL A 11 3.53 -2.30 -2.81
C VAL A 11 4.70 -1.36 -2.51
N ILE A 12 5.30 -1.42 -1.32
CA ILE A 12 6.48 -0.60 -1.00
C ILE A 12 7.62 -0.87 -1.99
N GLN A 13 7.93 -2.15 -2.24
CA GLN A 13 8.98 -2.56 -3.17
C GLN A 13 8.72 -2.07 -4.60
N THR A 14 7.46 -2.06 -5.03
CA THR A 14 7.07 -1.54 -6.35
C THR A 14 7.33 -0.04 -6.44
N GLY A 15 7.03 0.73 -5.39
CA GLY A 15 7.38 2.15 -5.33
C GLY A 15 8.88 2.41 -5.44
N ASP A 16 9.69 1.58 -4.80
CA ASP A 16 11.16 1.66 -4.90
C ASP A 16 11.65 1.32 -6.31
N PHE A 17 11.11 0.25 -6.90
CA PHE A 17 11.42 -0.15 -8.27
C PHE A 17 11.07 0.94 -9.29
N LEU A 18 9.89 1.58 -9.17
CA LEU A 18 9.50 2.69 -10.04
C LEU A 18 10.47 3.88 -9.92
N ARG A 19 10.98 4.15 -8.71
CA ARG A 19 11.95 5.22 -8.45
C ARG A 19 13.32 4.93 -9.07
N GLU A 20 13.72 3.67 -9.11
CA GLU A 20 14.93 3.24 -9.82
C GLU A 20 14.74 3.35 -11.33
N LEU A 21 13.62 2.85 -11.86
CA LEU A 21 13.29 2.94 -13.29
C LEU A 21 13.27 4.38 -13.79
N SER A 22 12.64 5.30 -13.05
CA SER A 22 12.52 6.70 -13.47
C SER A 22 13.87 7.42 -13.60
N LYS A 23 14.94 6.89 -12.98
CA LYS A 23 16.28 7.50 -12.95
C LYS A 23 17.31 6.74 -13.81
N SER A 24 16.99 5.52 -14.24
CA SER A 24 17.95 4.66 -14.93
C SER A 24 18.18 5.08 -16.39
N GLN A 25 19.42 5.44 -16.74
CA GLN A 25 19.79 5.77 -18.11
C GLN A 25 19.70 4.58 -19.09
N GLN A 26 19.61 3.35 -18.55
CA GLN A 26 19.48 2.12 -19.34
C GLN A 26 18.05 1.89 -19.87
N ILE A 27 17.07 2.63 -19.36
CA ILE A 27 15.65 2.50 -19.72
C ILE A 27 15.27 3.57 -20.75
N PRO A 28 14.51 3.24 -21.82
CA PRO A 28 14.01 4.24 -22.76
C PRO A 28 13.18 5.33 -22.08
N GLU A 29 13.33 6.58 -22.55
CA GLU A 29 12.69 7.77 -21.96
C GLU A 29 11.18 7.64 -21.71
N PRO A 30 10.36 7.07 -22.62
CA PRO A 30 8.92 6.95 -22.38
C PRO A 30 8.58 6.16 -21.10
N PHE A 31 9.34 5.11 -20.79
CA PHE A 31 9.11 4.30 -19.59
C PHE A 31 9.57 5.00 -18.32
N ARG A 32 10.62 5.83 -18.40
CA ARG A 32 11.06 6.67 -17.27
C ARG A 32 10.00 7.71 -16.91
N ILE A 33 9.43 8.36 -17.92
CA ILE A 33 8.36 9.35 -17.76
C ILE A 33 7.14 8.70 -17.13
N GLU A 34 6.73 7.53 -17.61
CA GLU A 34 5.57 6.83 -17.03
C GLU A 34 5.84 6.39 -15.59
N ALA A 35 7.04 5.87 -15.28
CA ALA A 35 7.41 5.55 -13.89
C ALA A 35 7.35 6.78 -12.98
N ALA A 36 7.87 7.92 -13.44
CA ALA A 36 7.79 9.19 -12.72
C ALA A 36 6.35 9.69 -12.55
N ARG A 37 5.48 9.48 -13.55
CA ARG A 37 4.05 9.82 -13.48
C ARG A 37 3.33 8.97 -12.45
N LEU A 38 3.54 7.65 -12.46
CA LEU A 38 2.96 6.73 -11.47
C LEU A 38 3.37 7.08 -10.05
N LEU A 39 4.65 7.45 -9.85
CA LEU A 39 5.16 7.88 -8.54
C LEU A 39 4.45 9.11 -7.95
N ARG A 40 3.86 9.99 -8.76
CA ARG A 40 3.15 11.19 -8.27
C ARG A 40 1.93 10.86 -7.42
N HIS A 41 1.32 9.70 -7.67
CA HIS A 41 0.12 9.25 -6.98
C HIS A 41 0.34 7.92 -6.26
N TYR A 42 1.59 7.46 -6.19
CA TYR A 42 1.92 6.22 -5.52
C TYR A 42 1.80 6.40 -4.01
N PRO A 43 1.20 5.43 -3.28
CA PRO A 43 1.02 5.56 -1.84
C PRO A 43 2.35 5.69 -1.10
N GLU A 44 2.38 6.61 -0.14
CA GLU A 44 3.53 6.81 0.74
C GLU A 44 3.78 5.56 1.62
N PRO A 45 5.03 5.07 1.76
CA PRO A 45 5.33 3.88 2.54
C PRO A 45 4.80 3.92 3.98
N ARG A 46 4.82 5.10 4.63
CA ARG A 46 4.27 5.27 5.98
C ARG A 46 2.77 4.95 6.06
N LEU A 47 2.02 5.30 5.02
CA LEU A 47 0.58 5.08 4.96
C LEU A 47 0.28 3.58 4.78
N LEU A 48 1.08 2.92 3.94
CA LEU A 48 1.01 1.47 3.72
C LEU A 48 1.37 0.67 4.98
N LEU A 49 2.42 1.07 5.70
CA LEU A 49 2.81 0.42 6.95
C LEU A 49 1.75 0.58 8.04
N HIS A 50 1.13 1.76 8.12
CA HIS A 50 0.01 1.98 9.04
C HIS A 50 -1.19 1.08 8.69
N ALA A 51 -1.58 1.04 7.41
CA ALA A 51 -2.65 0.15 6.95
C ALA A 51 -2.34 -1.33 7.25
N ALA A 52 -1.08 -1.76 7.07
CA ALA A 52 -0.66 -3.12 7.38
C ALA A 52 -0.80 -3.48 8.86
N TRP A 53 -0.43 -2.54 9.74
CA TRP A 53 -0.59 -2.72 11.19
C TRP A 53 -2.06 -2.81 11.59
N LEU A 54 -2.92 -1.96 11.01
CA LEU A 54 -4.36 -2.02 11.25
C LEU A 54 -4.94 -3.36 10.77
N ASP A 55 -4.55 -3.80 9.57
CA ASP A 55 -4.94 -5.13 9.04
C ASP A 55 -4.50 -6.24 10.00
N GLU A 56 -3.28 -6.19 10.53
CA GLU A 56 -2.78 -7.18 11.49
C GLU A 56 -3.61 -7.20 12.78
N VAL A 57 -3.94 -6.03 13.34
CA VAL A 57 -4.83 -5.93 14.50
C VAL A 57 -6.20 -6.52 14.18
N ILE A 58 -6.79 -6.18 13.03
CA ILE A 58 -8.09 -6.70 12.60
C ILE A 58 -8.06 -8.22 12.47
N HIS A 59 -7.00 -8.82 11.93
CA HIS A 59 -6.98 -10.27 11.70
C HIS A 59 -6.53 -11.08 12.93
N SER A 60 -5.86 -10.45 13.90
CA SER A 60 -5.36 -11.11 15.12
C SER A 60 -6.29 -10.95 16.34
N THR A 61 -7.38 -10.19 16.21
CA THR A 61 -8.34 -9.93 17.31
C THR A 61 -9.73 -10.45 17.01
N GLU A 62 -10.41 -10.92 18.06
CA GLU A 62 -11.76 -11.45 17.99
C GLU A 62 -12.81 -10.34 17.75
N PRO A 63 -13.95 -10.65 17.11
CA PRO A 63 -15.07 -9.73 17.01
C PRO A 63 -15.53 -9.22 18.38
N GLY A 64 -15.77 -7.91 18.51
CA GLY A 64 -16.13 -7.27 19.77
C GLY A 64 -14.95 -6.83 20.66
N ASP A 65 -13.70 -7.10 20.25
CA ASP A 65 -12.53 -6.46 20.88
C ASP A 65 -12.49 -4.96 20.51
N PRO A 66 -12.46 -4.04 21.49
CA PRO A 66 -12.40 -2.60 21.22
C PRO A 66 -11.24 -2.16 20.31
N ARG A 67 -10.11 -2.90 20.34
CA ARG A 67 -8.95 -2.63 19.48
C ARG A 67 -9.25 -2.95 18.03
N ARG A 68 -10.02 -4.02 17.77
CA ARG A 68 -10.48 -4.40 16.44
C ARG A 68 -11.38 -3.33 15.85
N GLU A 69 -12.36 -2.90 16.63
CA GLU A 69 -13.34 -1.88 16.22
C GLU A 69 -12.66 -0.54 15.93
N LEU A 70 -11.72 -0.13 16.79
CA LEU A 70 -10.92 1.05 16.58
C LEU A 70 -10.07 0.92 15.30
N ALA A 71 -9.44 -0.24 15.07
CA ALA A 71 -8.63 -0.47 13.88
C ALA A 71 -9.47 -0.43 12.59
N ILE A 72 -10.69 -0.97 12.59
CA ILE A 72 -11.64 -0.87 11.48
C ILE A 72 -12.02 0.59 11.23
N SER A 73 -12.34 1.35 12.29
CA SER A 73 -12.72 2.77 12.18
C SER A 73 -11.59 3.68 11.69
N GLY A 74 -10.33 3.32 12.00
CA GLY A 74 -9.14 4.05 11.59
C GLY A 74 -8.54 3.58 10.26
N TYR A 75 -9.16 2.59 9.60
CA TYR A 75 -8.63 2.03 8.36
C TYR A 75 -8.68 3.08 7.24
N PRO A 76 -7.55 3.37 6.55
CA PRO A 76 -7.55 4.39 5.50
C PRO A 76 -8.48 4.00 4.34
N GLU A 77 -9.44 4.86 4.00
CA GLU A 77 -10.37 4.67 2.87
C GLU A 77 -9.63 4.46 1.53
N LEU A 78 -8.41 4.99 1.39
CA LEU A 78 -7.52 4.79 0.23
C LEU A 78 -7.20 3.32 -0.08
N PHE A 79 -7.36 2.42 0.90
CA PHE A 79 -7.16 0.97 0.72
C PHE A 79 -8.42 0.15 0.93
N SER A 80 -9.54 0.79 1.31
CA SER A 80 -10.83 0.14 1.13
C SER A 80 -11.15 0.18 -0.35
N SER A 81 -11.19 -0.97 -1.02
CA SER A 81 -12.05 -1.04 -2.19
C SER A 81 -13.43 -0.66 -1.68
N SER A 82 -14.03 0.43 -2.16
CA SER A 82 -15.48 0.52 -2.07
C SER A 82 -16.00 -0.78 -2.70
N LEU A 83 -16.61 -1.65 -1.91
CA LEU A 83 -17.34 -2.81 -2.41
C LEU A 83 -18.69 -2.34 -2.99
N ASP A 84 -18.63 -1.22 -3.70
CA ASP A 84 -19.74 -0.57 -4.38
C ASP A 84 -19.37 -0.53 -5.87
N GLU A 85 -19.37 -1.71 -6.49
CA GLU A 85 -19.73 -1.88 -7.91
C GLU A 85 -21.12 -2.50 -7.99
#